data_AF-X1F8B6-F1
#
_entry.id   AF-X1F8B6-F1
#
_cell.length_a   1.000
_cell.length_b   1.000
_cell.length_c   1.000
_cell.angle_alpha   90.00
_cell.angle_beta   90.00
_cell.angle_gamma   90.00
#
_symmetry.space_group_name_H-M   'P 1'
#
loop_
_entity.id
_entity.type
_entity.pdbx_description
1 polymer ?
#
loop_
_entity_poly.entity_id
_entity_poly.type
_entity_poly.pdbx_seq_one_letter_code
_entity_poly.pdbx_strand_id
1 'polypeptide(L)'
;HDIKHYYEVGQSGIEHVILPEKGLVIPGDLVIGADSHTCTYGALGAFSTGVGSTDLGVIMATGKTWLKVPPTIKVEYEGSLLPWVKGKDLILFTLGTLGLDGANYYALEFSGNVIRRLSMDQRLTMTNMAVEAGAKNGIIEPDEITLAFVAQRSHRRPFVCTSEPGADYERVIKIEVDNIEPQIAFPHSPANVRPLSQVGNITLDQVFIGSCTNGRLEDLREAATILKGRTVAKGTRLIVIPGSQLIYREAIKEGIIETLIDAGAVIGPPCCGPCLGGHIGVLAEGERAISTTNRNFIGRMGHPKSEVYLASPIIAAASAVLGCIAGPEEL
;
A
#
# COMPACT_ATOMS: atom_id res chain seq x y z
N HIS A 1 -15.95 18.05 21.81
CA HIS A 1 -15.41 16.78 22.32
C HIS A 1 -13.90 16.81 22.64
N ASP A 2 -13.21 17.97 22.60
CA ASP A 2 -11.77 18.11 22.94
C ASP A 2 -10.87 16.94 22.48
N ILE A 3 -10.89 16.69 21.16
CA ILE A 3 -10.23 15.53 20.57
C ILE A 3 -8.72 15.79 20.52
N LYS A 4 -7.96 15.10 21.38
CA LYS A 4 -6.49 15.23 21.49
C LYS A 4 -5.75 14.98 20.16
N HIS A 5 -6.18 13.97 19.41
CA HIS A 5 -5.55 13.56 18.16
C HIS A 5 -6.37 14.09 16.98
N TYR A 6 -6.23 15.39 16.71
CA TYR A 6 -6.81 16.07 15.56
C TYR A 6 -5.69 16.65 14.70
N TYR A 7 -5.77 16.45 13.38
CA TYR A 7 -4.71 16.83 12.43
C TYR A 7 -5.29 17.72 11.33
N GLU A 8 -4.92 18.99 11.32
CA GLU A 8 -5.38 19.98 10.34
C GLU A 8 -4.64 19.83 9.00
N VAL A 9 -5.21 20.39 7.92
CA VAL A 9 -4.52 20.52 6.64
C VAL A 9 -3.14 21.20 6.84
N GLY A 10 -2.09 20.61 6.26
CA GLY A 10 -0.71 21.06 6.43
C GLY A 10 0.02 20.48 7.65
N GLN A 11 -0.70 19.82 8.55
CA GLN A 11 -0.14 18.96 9.62
C GLN A 11 -0.54 17.48 9.45
N SER A 12 -1.50 17.23 8.57
CA SER A 12 -2.08 15.93 8.26
C SER A 12 -1.35 15.21 7.11
N GLY A 13 -1.90 14.07 6.73
CA GLY A 13 -1.46 13.22 5.63
C GLY A 13 -2.51 12.14 5.43
N ILE A 14 -2.14 11.10 4.70
CA ILE A 14 -2.98 9.93 4.52
C ILE A 14 -3.11 9.20 5.86
N GLU A 15 -4.33 8.91 6.31
CA GLU A 15 -4.59 8.42 7.67
C GLU A 15 -3.81 7.13 8.02
N HIS A 16 -3.70 6.20 7.07
CA HIS A 16 -2.99 4.93 7.25
C HIS A 16 -1.46 5.06 7.21
N VAL A 17 -0.95 6.24 6.86
CA VAL A 17 0.47 6.60 6.97
C VAL A 17 0.72 7.29 8.31
N ILE A 18 -0.12 8.26 8.67
CA ILE A 18 0.08 9.08 9.89
C ILE A 18 -0.14 8.29 11.18
N LEU A 19 -1.09 7.34 11.25
CA LEU A 19 -1.37 6.63 12.49
C LEU A 19 -0.17 5.79 12.99
N PRO A 20 0.47 4.96 12.12
CA PRO A 20 1.72 4.28 12.46
C PRO A 20 2.87 5.26 12.72
N GLU A 21 3.01 6.30 11.89
CA GLU A 21 4.08 7.30 12.00
C GLU A 21 4.06 8.01 13.36
N LYS A 22 2.87 8.35 13.87
CA LYS A 22 2.67 9.02 15.16
C LYS A 22 2.68 8.06 16.36
N GLY A 23 2.92 6.76 16.14
CA GLY A 23 2.94 5.75 17.20
C GLY A 23 1.60 5.56 17.90
N LEU A 24 0.50 5.84 17.21
CA LEU A 24 -0.86 5.72 17.75
C LEU A 24 -1.36 4.28 17.73
N VAL A 25 -0.80 3.45 16.84
CA VAL A 25 -1.08 2.01 16.77
C VAL A 25 0.18 1.23 17.15
N ILE A 26 0.01 0.27 18.05
CA ILE A 26 1.08 -0.64 18.51
C ILE A 26 0.59 -2.10 18.49
N PRO A 27 1.49 -3.09 18.57
CA PRO A 27 1.10 -4.49 18.65
C PRO A 27 0.07 -4.79 19.75
N GLY A 28 -0.94 -5.59 19.40
CA GLY A 28 -2.03 -5.99 20.27
C GLY A 28 -3.22 -5.03 20.33
N ASP A 29 -3.15 -3.89 19.62
CA ASP A 29 -4.28 -2.97 19.53
C ASP A 29 -5.46 -3.56 18.73
N LEU A 30 -6.68 -3.15 19.11
CA LEU A 30 -7.88 -3.27 18.30
C LEU A 30 -8.19 -1.89 17.70
N VAL A 31 -8.06 -1.74 16.38
CA VAL A 31 -8.24 -0.47 15.68
C VAL A 31 -9.42 -0.51 14.74
N ILE A 32 -10.41 0.35 14.98
CA ILE A 32 -11.59 0.48 14.13
C ILE A 32 -11.58 1.86 13.48
N GLY A 33 -11.69 1.90 12.14
CA GLY A 33 -11.61 3.13 11.36
C GLY A 33 -12.79 3.30 10.41
N ALA A 34 -12.99 4.54 9.96
CA ALA A 34 -14.04 4.91 9.01
C ALA A 34 -13.71 4.55 7.56
N ASP A 35 -12.51 4.01 7.31
CA ASP A 35 -11.99 3.70 5.98
C ASP A 35 -11.75 2.20 5.81
N SER A 36 -11.98 1.71 4.58
CA SER A 36 -11.84 0.29 4.24
C SER A 36 -10.43 -0.25 4.44
N HIS A 37 -9.41 0.59 4.28
CA HIS A 37 -8.00 0.22 4.36
C HIS A 37 -7.42 0.34 5.76
N THR A 38 -8.27 0.50 6.78
CA THR A 38 -7.86 0.40 8.21
C THR A 38 -7.12 -0.90 8.52
N CYS A 39 -7.36 -1.96 7.74
CA CYS A 39 -6.61 -3.23 7.78
C CYS A 39 -5.08 -3.08 7.61
N THR A 40 -4.59 -1.94 7.12
CA THR A 40 -3.16 -1.59 7.06
C THR A 40 -2.45 -1.81 8.39
N TYR A 41 -3.11 -1.59 9.52
CA TYR A 41 -2.42 -1.62 10.81
C TYR A 41 -2.11 -3.02 11.32
N GLY A 42 -2.65 -4.07 10.69
CA GLY A 42 -2.27 -5.42 11.03
C GLY A 42 -0.82 -5.77 10.67
N ALA A 43 -0.12 -4.95 9.89
CA ALA A 43 1.35 -5.05 9.76
C ALA A 43 2.08 -4.88 11.09
N LEU A 44 1.47 -4.17 12.05
CA LEU A 44 1.99 -3.97 13.40
C LEU A 44 1.53 -5.06 14.37
N GLY A 45 0.87 -6.12 13.89
CA GLY A 45 0.22 -7.13 14.73
C GLY A 45 -0.97 -6.60 15.53
N ALA A 46 -1.68 -5.61 14.99
CA ALA A 46 -2.96 -5.15 15.51
C ALA A 46 -4.13 -5.84 14.77
N PHE A 47 -5.25 -6.08 15.45
CA PHE A 47 -6.48 -6.38 14.72
C PHE A 47 -7.09 -5.06 14.25
N SER A 48 -7.19 -4.87 12.94
CA SER A 48 -7.62 -3.59 12.38
C SER A 48 -8.64 -3.74 11.25
N THR A 49 -9.72 -2.98 11.29
CA THR A 49 -10.79 -3.13 10.29
C THR A 49 -11.60 -1.86 10.09
N GLY A 50 -12.05 -1.65 8.85
CA GLY A 50 -12.97 -0.57 8.49
C GLY A 50 -14.41 -0.90 8.87
N VAL A 51 -15.16 0.13 9.23
CA VAL A 51 -16.62 0.06 9.50
C VAL A 51 -17.35 1.26 8.90
N GLY A 52 -18.67 1.15 8.77
CA GLY A 52 -19.52 2.25 8.31
C GLY A 52 -19.72 3.35 9.37
N SER A 53 -20.29 4.47 8.95
CA SER A 53 -20.53 5.63 9.82
C SER A 53 -21.42 5.32 11.03
N THR A 54 -22.41 4.44 10.88
CA THR A 54 -23.28 4.01 11.99
C THR A 54 -22.49 3.30 13.10
N ASP A 55 -21.68 2.31 12.73
CA ASP A 55 -20.86 1.55 13.69
C ASP A 55 -19.86 2.47 14.37
N LEU A 56 -19.23 3.37 13.61
CA LEU A 56 -18.29 4.34 14.16
C LEU A 56 -18.97 5.29 15.15
N GLY A 57 -20.20 5.75 14.86
CA GLY A 57 -20.99 6.56 15.78
C GLY A 57 -21.25 5.84 17.11
N VAL A 58 -21.60 4.55 17.06
CA VAL A 58 -21.77 3.71 18.26
C VAL A 58 -20.47 3.56 19.03
N ILE A 59 -19.34 3.35 18.34
CA ILE A 59 -18.01 3.26 18.96
C ILE A 59 -17.65 4.57 19.65
N MET A 60 -17.85 5.70 18.99
CA MET A 60 -17.58 7.02 19.58
C MET A 60 -18.46 7.29 20.80
N ALA A 61 -19.70 6.79 20.82
CA ALA A 61 -20.62 6.95 21.94
C ALA A 61 -20.33 6.01 23.12
N THR A 62 -19.83 4.79 22.86
CA THR A 62 -19.78 3.71 23.87
C THR A 62 -18.39 3.17 24.17
N GLY A 63 -17.41 3.44 23.32
CA GLY A 63 -16.08 2.82 23.35
C GLY A 63 -16.08 1.32 23.04
N LYS A 64 -17.17 0.78 22.48
CA LYS A 64 -17.37 -0.66 22.24
C LYS A 64 -17.94 -0.92 20.85
N THR A 65 -17.70 -2.12 20.34
CA THR A 65 -18.30 -2.64 19.10
C THR A 65 -18.50 -4.15 19.19
N TRP A 66 -19.31 -4.69 18.27
CA TRP A 66 -19.49 -6.12 18.09
C TRP A 66 -18.75 -6.56 16.84
N LEU A 67 -17.88 -7.56 16.99
CA LEU A 67 -17.16 -8.18 15.89
C LEU A 67 -17.39 -9.68 15.94
N LYS A 68 -17.71 -10.28 14.78
CA LYS A 68 -17.59 -11.71 14.59
C LYS A 68 -16.11 -12.04 14.45
N VAL A 69 -15.59 -12.96 15.26
CA VAL A 69 -14.21 -13.44 15.14
C VAL A 69 -14.04 -14.08 13.75
N PRO A 70 -13.16 -13.55 12.89
CA PRO A 70 -12.99 -14.10 11.56
C PRO A 70 -12.15 -15.38 11.61
N PRO A 71 -12.49 -16.43 10.85
CA PRO A 71 -11.55 -17.50 10.55
C PRO A 71 -10.33 -16.96 9.77
N THR A 72 -9.20 -17.64 9.86
CA THR A 72 -7.93 -17.16 9.27
C THR A 72 -7.50 -18.02 8.08
N ILE A 73 -7.11 -17.36 6.99
CA ILE A 73 -6.35 -17.96 5.90
C ILE A 73 -4.89 -17.54 6.07
N LYS A 74 -3.99 -18.52 6.16
CA LYS A 74 -2.55 -18.27 6.22
C LYS A 74 -1.97 -18.21 4.82
N VAL A 75 -1.17 -17.19 4.53
CA VAL A 75 -0.40 -17.03 3.30
C VAL A 75 1.08 -17.03 3.66
N GLU A 76 1.77 -18.13 3.36
CA GLU A 76 3.16 -18.39 3.73
C GLU A 76 4.07 -18.17 2.51
N TYR A 77 4.98 -17.20 2.60
CA TYR A 77 5.93 -16.86 1.54
C TYR A 77 7.32 -17.39 1.88
N GLU A 78 7.80 -18.32 1.05
CA GLU A 78 9.10 -18.96 1.17
C GLU A 78 9.95 -18.72 -0.08
N GLY A 79 11.28 -18.85 0.05
CA GLY A 79 12.25 -18.61 -1.02
C GLY A 79 13.00 -17.28 -0.91
N SER A 80 13.53 -16.80 -2.04
CA SER A 80 14.28 -15.54 -2.16
C SER A 80 13.70 -14.63 -3.25
N LEU A 81 13.48 -13.35 -2.92
CA LEU A 81 12.91 -12.40 -3.87
C LEU A 81 13.89 -12.11 -5.02
N LEU A 82 13.37 -12.10 -6.25
CA LEU A 82 14.08 -11.55 -7.40
C LEU A 82 14.31 -10.03 -7.23
N PRO A 83 15.28 -9.44 -7.96
CA PRO A 83 15.46 -8.00 -7.99
C PRO A 83 14.15 -7.27 -8.29
N TRP A 84 13.99 -6.10 -7.65
CA TRP A 84 12.84 -5.20 -7.86
C TRP A 84 11.48 -5.70 -7.33
N VAL A 85 11.38 -6.95 -6.87
CA VAL A 85 10.18 -7.50 -6.25
C VAL A 85 10.08 -7.04 -4.81
N LYS A 86 8.94 -6.44 -4.45
CA LYS A 86 8.69 -5.86 -3.13
C LYS A 86 7.36 -6.33 -2.55
N GLY A 87 7.01 -5.84 -1.36
CA GLY A 87 5.72 -6.13 -0.72
C GLY A 87 4.51 -5.86 -1.62
N LYS A 88 4.59 -4.84 -2.49
CA LYS A 88 3.55 -4.54 -3.50
C LYS A 88 3.32 -5.70 -4.47
N ASP A 89 4.39 -6.27 -5.00
CA ASP A 89 4.33 -7.37 -5.96
C ASP A 89 3.80 -8.64 -5.28
N LEU A 90 4.24 -8.92 -4.06
CA LEU A 90 3.76 -10.07 -3.27
C LEU A 90 2.25 -10.00 -3.01
N ILE A 91 1.73 -8.83 -2.61
CA ILE A 91 0.29 -8.71 -2.38
C ILE A 91 -0.50 -8.73 -3.68
N LEU A 92 -0.01 -8.14 -4.76
CA LEU A 92 -0.66 -8.26 -6.07
C LEU A 92 -0.71 -9.72 -6.54
N PHE A 93 0.39 -10.46 -6.44
CA PHE A 93 0.40 -11.89 -6.75
C PHE A 93 -0.65 -12.68 -5.95
N THR A 94 -0.77 -12.34 -4.66
CA THR A 94 -1.75 -12.95 -3.75
C THR A 94 -3.18 -12.62 -4.14
N LEU A 95 -3.46 -11.37 -4.53
CA LEU A 95 -4.77 -10.97 -5.06
C LEU A 95 -5.09 -11.66 -6.38
N GLY A 96 -4.11 -11.83 -7.26
CA GLY A 96 -4.25 -12.62 -8.49
C GLY A 96 -4.60 -14.08 -8.23
N THR A 97 -4.09 -14.64 -7.12
CA THR A 97 -4.37 -16.02 -6.70
C THR A 97 -5.74 -16.16 -6.05
N LEU A 98 -6.13 -15.21 -5.20
CA LEU A 98 -7.36 -15.26 -4.41
C LEU A 98 -8.60 -14.75 -5.15
N GLY A 99 -8.44 -13.76 -6.02
CA GLY A 99 -9.56 -12.97 -6.53
C GLY A 99 -10.11 -11.97 -5.50
N LEU A 100 -11.12 -11.19 -5.91
CA LEU A 100 -11.68 -10.10 -5.10
C LEU A 100 -12.45 -10.56 -3.85
N ASP A 101 -12.98 -11.78 -3.86
CA ASP A 101 -13.78 -12.33 -2.75
C ASP A 101 -13.11 -13.56 -2.11
N GLY A 102 -11.87 -13.86 -2.48
CA GLY A 102 -11.16 -15.07 -2.07
C GLY A 102 -10.86 -15.16 -0.57
N ALA A 103 -11.03 -14.06 0.16
CA ALA A 103 -10.88 -13.94 1.61
C ALA A 103 -12.05 -13.20 2.27
N ASN A 104 -13.24 -13.18 1.66
CA ASN A 104 -14.40 -12.47 2.20
C ASN A 104 -14.72 -12.89 3.66
N TYR A 105 -14.68 -11.93 4.59
CA TYR A 105 -14.81 -12.12 6.05
C TYR A 105 -13.71 -12.93 6.76
N TYR A 106 -12.66 -13.36 6.07
CA TYR A 106 -11.50 -14.00 6.69
C TYR A 106 -10.48 -12.95 7.15
N ALA A 107 -9.63 -13.32 8.11
CA ALA A 107 -8.36 -12.65 8.32
C ALA A 107 -7.31 -13.29 7.40
N LEU A 108 -6.48 -12.47 6.74
CA LEU A 108 -5.29 -12.92 6.03
C LEU A 108 -4.10 -12.79 6.97
N GLU A 109 -3.49 -13.91 7.36
CA GLU A 109 -2.23 -13.92 8.09
C GLU A 109 -1.08 -14.12 7.12
N PHE A 110 -0.18 -13.14 7.00
CA PHE A 110 0.98 -13.23 6.14
C PHE A 110 2.20 -13.69 6.96
N SER A 111 2.84 -14.77 6.55
CA SER A 111 3.96 -15.39 7.25
C SER A 111 5.05 -15.89 6.30
N GLY A 112 6.08 -16.51 6.86
CA GLY A 112 7.17 -17.14 6.11
C GLY A 112 8.46 -16.33 6.12
N ASN A 113 9.54 -16.93 5.63
CA ASN A 113 10.88 -16.34 5.71
C ASN A 113 11.01 -15.00 4.96
N VAL A 114 10.21 -14.80 3.90
CA VAL A 114 10.20 -13.56 3.11
C VAL A 114 9.63 -12.42 3.94
N ILE A 115 8.49 -12.63 4.60
CA ILE A 115 7.80 -11.61 5.41
C ILE A 115 8.69 -11.07 6.52
N ARG A 116 9.45 -11.95 7.19
CA ARG A 116 10.42 -11.58 8.24
C ARG A 116 11.54 -10.67 7.75
N ARG A 117 11.86 -10.69 6.45
CA ARG A 117 12.90 -9.84 5.84
C ARG A 117 12.35 -8.53 5.26
N LEU A 118 11.03 -8.39 5.13
CA LEU A 118 10.42 -7.16 4.63
C LEU A 118 10.53 -6.03 5.66
N SER A 119 10.72 -4.81 5.17
CA SER A 119 10.62 -3.60 5.98
C SER A 119 9.17 -3.40 6.47
N MET A 120 8.99 -2.55 7.50
CA MET A 120 7.64 -2.18 7.92
C MET A 120 6.82 -1.52 6.81
N ASP A 121 7.44 -0.73 5.94
CA ASP A 121 6.75 -0.04 4.85
C ASP A 121 6.18 -1.05 3.83
N GLN A 122 6.92 -2.13 3.56
CA GLN A 122 6.47 -3.23 2.70
C GLN A 122 5.39 -4.10 3.38
N ARG A 123 5.48 -4.34 4.69
CA ARG A 123 4.43 -5.05 5.45
C ARG A 123 3.11 -4.25 5.49
N LEU A 124 3.21 -2.93 5.66
CA LEU A 124 2.08 -2.00 5.61
C LEU A 124 1.45 -1.98 4.22
N THR A 125 2.26 -2.05 3.15
CA THR A 125 1.78 -2.22 1.78
C THR A 125 0.91 -3.48 1.64
N MET A 126 1.38 -4.63 2.13
CA MET A 126 0.67 -5.90 1.99
C MET A 126 -0.66 -5.92 2.76
N THR A 127 -0.62 -5.55 4.04
CA THR A 127 -1.81 -5.55 4.89
C THR A 127 -2.84 -4.49 4.49
N ASN A 128 -2.41 -3.36 3.92
CA ASN A 128 -3.30 -2.37 3.31
C ASN A 128 -4.20 -3.01 2.25
N MET A 129 -3.65 -3.81 1.35
CA MET A 129 -4.40 -4.37 0.23
C MET A 129 -5.14 -5.68 0.57
N ALA A 130 -5.11 -6.16 1.81
CA ALA A 130 -5.85 -7.35 2.22
C ALA A 130 -7.36 -7.22 1.96
N VAL A 131 -7.92 -6.02 2.15
CA VAL A 131 -9.33 -5.73 1.89
C VAL A 131 -9.73 -5.89 0.41
N GLU A 132 -8.77 -5.83 -0.53
CA GLU A 132 -9.06 -6.03 -1.95
C GLU A 132 -9.35 -7.49 -2.31
N ALA A 133 -9.09 -8.45 -1.39
CA ALA A 133 -9.59 -9.83 -1.46
C ALA A 133 -10.85 -10.06 -0.58
N GLY A 134 -11.46 -8.98 -0.07
CA GLY A 134 -12.60 -9.04 0.84
C GLY A 134 -12.22 -9.35 2.29
N ALA A 135 -10.93 -9.40 2.62
CA ALA A 135 -10.47 -9.76 3.95
C ALA A 135 -10.93 -8.73 5.00
N LYS A 136 -11.32 -9.25 6.17
CA LYS A 136 -11.72 -8.42 7.32
C LYS A 136 -10.52 -7.68 7.93
N ASN A 137 -9.35 -8.32 7.89
CA ASN A 137 -8.06 -7.80 8.34
C ASN A 137 -6.93 -8.50 7.56
N GLY A 138 -5.80 -7.83 7.37
CA GLY A 138 -4.53 -8.46 7.01
C GLY A 138 -3.57 -8.30 8.18
N ILE A 139 -2.95 -9.37 8.65
CA ILE A 139 -2.13 -9.35 9.87
C ILE A 139 -0.76 -10.01 9.66
N ILE A 140 0.25 -9.43 10.28
CA ILE A 140 1.62 -9.95 10.37
C ILE A 140 2.01 -9.97 11.83
N GLU A 141 2.59 -11.08 12.29
CA GLU A 141 3.09 -11.20 13.65
C GLU A 141 4.17 -10.15 13.95
N PRO A 142 4.14 -9.48 15.11
CA PRO A 142 5.21 -8.58 15.51
C PRO A 142 6.52 -9.33 15.73
N ASP A 143 7.58 -8.88 15.08
CA ASP A 143 8.95 -9.33 15.29
C ASP A 143 9.86 -8.14 15.70
N GLU A 144 11.17 -8.35 15.71
CA GLU A 144 12.15 -7.32 16.06
C GLU A 144 12.07 -6.07 15.17
N ILE A 145 11.72 -6.21 13.89
CA ILE A 145 11.56 -5.08 12.95
C ILE A 145 10.34 -4.26 13.37
N THR A 146 9.23 -4.94 13.68
CA THR A 146 8.00 -4.28 14.16
C THR A 146 8.24 -3.58 15.49
N LEU A 147 8.91 -4.24 16.44
CA LEU A 147 9.18 -3.69 17.77
C LEU A 147 10.13 -2.48 17.70
N ALA A 148 11.17 -2.54 16.85
CA ALA A 148 12.07 -1.41 16.62
C ALA A 148 11.34 -0.21 16.00
N PHE A 149 10.44 -0.45 15.04
CA PHE A 149 9.63 0.59 14.42
C PHE A 149 8.72 1.29 15.45
N VAL A 150 8.06 0.54 16.32
CA VAL A 150 7.17 1.08 17.36
C VAL A 150 7.93 1.82 18.45
N ALA A 151 9.06 1.28 18.91
CA ALA A 151 9.84 1.86 20.02
C ALA A 151 10.33 3.29 19.73
N GLN A 152 10.56 3.63 18.46
CA GLN A 152 10.95 4.98 18.05
C GLN A 152 9.79 5.99 18.06
N ARG A 153 8.54 5.51 18.12
CA ARG A 153 7.34 6.31 17.84
C ARG A 153 6.34 6.35 19.00
N SER A 154 6.34 5.35 19.88
CA SER A 154 5.38 5.24 20.98
C SER A 154 6.06 4.91 22.30
N HIS A 155 5.54 5.48 23.39
CA HIS A 155 5.93 5.14 24.76
C HIS A 155 5.00 4.06 25.38
N ARG A 156 3.98 3.61 24.64
CA ARG A 156 3.06 2.56 25.09
C ARG A 156 3.78 1.21 25.05
N ARG A 157 3.50 0.33 26.02
CA ARG A 157 4.03 -1.03 26.05
C ARG A 157 3.24 -1.93 25.08
N PRO A 158 3.88 -2.55 24.06
CA PRO A 158 3.22 -3.49 23.16
C PRO A 158 2.68 -4.72 23.89
N PHE A 159 1.54 -5.23 23.43
CA PHE A 159 1.03 -6.56 23.77
C PHE A 159 1.21 -7.47 22.56
N VAL A 160 2.30 -8.25 22.56
CA VAL A 160 2.65 -9.09 21.41
C VAL A 160 1.83 -10.37 21.45
N CYS A 161 1.01 -10.58 20.42
CA CYS A 161 0.31 -11.82 20.15
C CYS A 161 1.01 -12.56 19.02
N THR A 162 1.21 -13.86 19.17
CA THR A 162 1.75 -14.76 18.15
C THR A 162 0.84 -15.99 18.04
N SER A 163 0.76 -16.54 16.85
CA SER A 163 0.07 -17.79 16.55
C SER A 163 0.75 -18.96 17.27
N GLU A 164 -0.05 -19.79 17.92
CA GLU A 164 0.45 -21.01 18.58
C GLU A 164 0.90 -22.04 17.53
N PRO A 165 1.95 -22.82 17.80
CA PRO A 165 2.29 -23.96 16.96
C PRO A 165 1.10 -24.92 16.83
N GLY A 166 0.65 -25.16 15.59
CA GLY A 166 -0.51 -26.02 15.32
C GLY A 166 -1.86 -25.30 15.40
N ALA A 167 -1.89 -23.96 15.43
CA ALA A 167 -3.15 -23.21 15.27
C ALA A 167 -3.93 -23.65 14.03
N ASP A 168 -5.25 -23.75 14.16
CA ASP A 168 -6.14 -24.13 13.07
C ASP A 168 -6.34 -22.95 12.10
N TYR A 169 -6.11 -23.20 10.82
CA TYR A 169 -6.40 -22.25 9.74
C TYR A 169 -7.47 -22.85 8.83
N GLU A 170 -8.37 -22.01 8.32
CA GLU A 170 -9.35 -22.44 7.32
C GLU A 170 -8.63 -22.98 6.08
N ARG A 171 -7.53 -22.30 5.71
CA ARG A 171 -6.71 -22.64 4.57
C ARG A 171 -5.29 -22.13 4.78
N VAL A 172 -4.31 -22.89 4.30
CA VAL A 172 -2.91 -22.48 4.21
C VAL A 172 -2.52 -22.44 2.73
N ILE A 173 -2.07 -21.28 2.28
CA ILE A 173 -1.58 -21.03 0.92
C ILE A 173 -0.07 -20.83 1.01
N LYS A 174 0.69 -21.67 0.32
CA LYS A 174 2.15 -21.57 0.24
C LYS A 174 2.55 -20.94 -1.09
N ILE A 175 3.40 -19.93 -1.04
CA ILE A 175 3.87 -19.18 -2.18
C ILE A 175 5.40 -19.24 -2.20
N GLU A 176 5.95 -19.95 -3.18
CA GLU A 176 7.39 -19.94 -3.48
C GLU A 176 7.71 -18.69 -4.31
N VAL A 177 8.56 -17.81 -3.79
CA VAL A 177 8.78 -16.47 -4.39
C VAL A 177 9.92 -16.42 -5.41
N ASP A 178 10.71 -17.48 -5.56
CA ASP A 178 11.95 -17.48 -6.33
C ASP A 178 11.76 -17.14 -7.82
N ASN A 179 10.54 -17.31 -8.34
CA ASN A 179 10.19 -17.02 -9.74
C ASN A 179 9.12 -15.93 -9.88
N ILE A 180 8.80 -15.22 -8.80
CA ILE A 180 7.84 -14.11 -8.87
C ILE A 180 8.57 -12.89 -9.45
N GLU A 181 8.14 -12.46 -10.63
CA GLU A 181 8.56 -11.20 -11.24
C GLU A 181 7.80 -10.00 -10.63
N PRO A 182 8.19 -8.74 -10.92
CA PRO A 182 7.33 -7.60 -10.64
C PRO A 182 5.93 -7.80 -11.23
N GLN A 183 4.89 -7.39 -10.48
CA GLN A 183 3.50 -7.69 -10.79
C GLN A 183 2.72 -6.44 -11.19
N ILE A 184 1.87 -6.56 -12.22
CA ILE A 184 1.00 -5.48 -12.70
C ILE A 184 -0.45 -5.91 -12.58
N ALA A 185 -1.27 -5.14 -11.84
CA ALA A 185 -2.71 -5.31 -11.85
C ALA A 185 -3.34 -4.51 -13.00
N PHE A 186 -3.96 -5.21 -13.94
CA PHE A 186 -4.65 -4.66 -15.09
C PHE A 186 -6.04 -4.14 -14.73
N PRO A 187 -6.55 -3.14 -15.45
CA PRO A 187 -7.93 -2.71 -15.29
C PRO A 187 -8.91 -3.88 -15.58
N HIS A 188 -10.10 -3.91 -14.97
CA HIS A 188 -10.60 -3.02 -13.93
C HIS A 188 -10.70 -3.73 -12.57
N SER A 189 -9.68 -4.51 -12.21
CA SER A 189 -9.65 -5.24 -10.94
C SER A 189 -8.23 -5.35 -10.38
N PRO A 190 -8.02 -5.10 -9.06
CA PRO A 190 -6.73 -5.32 -8.42
C PRO A 190 -6.31 -6.79 -8.41
N ALA A 191 -7.24 -7.72 -8.68
CA ALA A 191 -6.96 -9.14 -8.83
C ALA A 191 -6.65 -9.59 -10.29
N ASN A 192 -6.77 -8.71 -11.29
CA ASN A 192 -6.40 -9.04 -12.68
C ASN A 192 -4.89 -8.85 -12.85
N VAL A 193 -4.10 -9.75 -12.27
CA VAL A 193 -2.64 -9.56 -12.13
C VAL A 193 -1.87 -10.39 -13.15
N ARG A 194 -0.82 -9.79 -13.72
CA ARG A 194 0.13 -10.45 -14.63
C ARG A 194 1.56 -10.10 -14.24
N PRO A 195 2.53 -11.01 -14.45
CA PRO A 195 3.94 -10.65 -14.34
C PRO A 195 4.32 -9.62 -15.42
N LEU A 196 5.31 -8.78 -15.12
CA LEU A 196 5.78 -7.71 -15.99
C LEU A 196 6.11 -8.19 -17.41
N SER A 197 6.73 -9.37 -17.54
CA SER A 197 7.07 -9.99 -18.84
C SER A 197 5.87 -10.25 -19.76
N GLN A 198 4.64 -10.28 -19.22
CA GLN A 198 3.40 -10.58 -19.96
C GLN A 198 2.53 -9.34 -20.21
N VAL A 199 3.06 -8.13 -19.97
CA VAL A 199 2.27 -6.90 -20.10
C VAL A 199 2.09 -6.48 -21.57
N GLY A 200 3.11 -6.67 -22.39
CA GLY A 200 3.17 -6.13 -23.74
C GLY A 200 3.41 -4.61 -23.77
N ASN A 201 3.24 -3.99 -24.93
CA ASN A 201 3.50 -2.55 -25.10
C ASN A 201 2.26 -1.71 -24.73
N ILE A 202 2.22 -1.18 -23.52
CA ILE A 202 1.14 -0.33 -23.01
C ILE A 202 1.68 1.07 -22.74
N THR A 203 1.35 2.04 -23.59
CA THR A 203 1.73 3.45 -23.43
C THR A 203 0.95 4.13 -22.31
N LEU A 204 1.56 5.14 -21.68
CA LEU A 204 1.04 5.82 -20.50
C LEU A 204 0.95 7.34 -20.70
N ASP A 205 -0.20 7.91 -20.37
CA ASP A 205 -0.41 9.35 -20.26
C ASP A 205 0.00 9.88 -18.88
N GLN A 206 -0.09 9.03 -17.85
CA GLN A 206 0.20 9.41 -16.47
C GLN A 206 0.88 8.30 -15.66
N VAL A 207 1.80 8.70 -14.79
CA VAL A 207 2.36 7.88 -13.72
C VAL A 207 2.06 8.55 -12.40
N PHE A 208 1.55 7.77 -11.45
CA PHE A 208 1.24 8.25 -10.10
C PHE A 208 1.99 7.45 -9.05
N ILE A 209 2.78 8.14 -8.22
CA ILE A 209 3.52 7.54 -7.10
C ILE A 209 3.12 8.26 -5.81
N GLY A 210 2.50 7.54 -4.86
CA GLY A 210 2.22 8.10 -3.54
C GLY A 210 0.81 7.84 -3.04
N SER A 211 0.61 6.88 -2.15
CA SER A 211 -0.71 6.53 -1.62
C SER A 211 -0.62 6.01 -0.17
N CYS A 212 -1.74 5.59 0.42
CA CYS A 212 -1.69 4.83 1.69
C CYS A 212 -0.89 3.52 1.56
N THR A 213 -0.85 2.96 0.35
CA THR A 213 -0.12 1.75 0.01
C THR A 213 1.37 2.05 -0.12
N ASN A 214 1.74 2.97 -1.01
CA ASN A 214 3.14 3.26 -1.36
C ASN A 214 3.39 4.77 -1.50
N GLY A 215 3.42 5.47 -0.38
CA GLY A 215 3.74 6.90 -0.27
C GLY A 215 4.69 7.22 0.89
N ARG A 216 5.39 6.20 1.40
CA ARG A 216 6.32 6.31 2.53
C ARG A 216 7.70 6.73 2.03
N LEU A 217 8.60 7.05 2.96
CA LEU A 217 9.92 7.54 2.59
C LEU A 217 10.73 6.49 1.80
N GLU A 218 10.57 5.20 2.12
CA GLU A 218 11.17 4.10 1.35
C GLU A 218 10.72 4.12 -0.12
N ASP A 219 9.40 4.22 -0.36
CA ASP A 219 8.81 4.24 -1.71
C ASP A 219 9.34 5.42 -2.54
N LEU A 220 9.43 6.61 -1.94
CA LEU A 220 9.94 7.81 -2.61
C LEU A 220 11.43 7.69 -2.92
N ARG A 221 12.21 7.07 -2.03
CA ARG A 221 13.65 6.85 -2.23
C ARG A 221 13.91 5.84 -3.35
N GLU A 222 13.10 4.79 -3.44
CA GLU A 222 13.15 3.84 -4.55
C GLU A 222 12.84 4.53 -5.88
N ALA A 223 11.74 5.29 -5.94
CA ALA A 223 11.37 6.03 -7.15
C ALA A 223 12.47 7.03 -7.57
N ALA A 224 13.02 7.80 -6.63
CA ALA A 224 14.09 8.75 -6.90
C ALA A 224 15.39 8.07 -7.37
N THR A 225 15.70 6.87 -6.86
CA THR A 225 16.87 6.10 -7.32
C THR A 225 16.75 5.74 -8.81
N ILE A 226 15.55 5.37 -9.25
CA ILE A 226 15.27 5.08 -10.67
C ILE A 226 15.28 6.37 -11.50
N LEU A 227 14.72 7.46 -11.00
CA LEU A 227 14.56 8.72 -11.74
C LEU A 227 15.84 9.58 -11.78
N LYS A 228 16.82 9.34 -10.90
CA LYS A 228 18.02 10.17 -10.79
C LYS A 228 18.79 10.24 -12.11
N GLY A 229 18.99 11.45 -12.62
CA GLY A 229 19.70 11.72 -13.87
C GLY A 229 18.93 11.34 -15.14
N ARG A 230 17.64 11.01 -15.02
CA ARG A 230 16.74 10.68 -16.13
C ARG A 230 15.62 11.71 -16.21
N THR A 231 14.92 11.75 -17.36
CA THR A 231 13.79 12.65 -17.58
C THR A 231 12.56 11.82 -17.93
N VAL A 232 11.40 12.22 -17.42
CA VAL A 232 10.10 11.63 -17.77
C VAL A 232 9.84 11.73 -19.28
N ALA A 233 9.25 10.68 -19.85
CA ALA A 233 8.95 10.61 -21.28
C ALA A 233 8.05 11.75 -21.74
N LYS A 234 8.29 12.26 -22.95
CA LYS A 234 7.47 13.30 -23.56
C LYS A 234 6.03 12.82 -23.71
N GLY A 235 5.09 13.57 -23.15
CA GLY A 235 3.65 13.25 -23.20
C GLY A 235 3.15 12.49 -21.98
N THR A 236 4.03 11.99 -21.12
CA THR A 236 3.67 11.33 -19.86
C THR A 236 3.78 12.30 -18.70
N ARG A 237 2.79 12.29 -17.80
CA ARG A 237 2.79 13.12 -16.58
C ARG A 237 3.21 12.28 -15.38
N LEU A 238 4.31 12.61 -14.73
CA LEU A 238 4.68 12.02 -13.45
C LEU A 238 4.16 12.88 -12.30
N ILE A 239 3.30 12.31 -11.46
CA ILE A 239 2.75 12.96 -10.27
C ILE A 239 3.22 12.18 -9.05
N VAL A 240 3.81 12.88 -8.08
CA VAL A 240 4.30 12.28 -6.83
C VAL A 240 3.67 12.96 -5.63
N ILE A 241 3.06 12.18 -4.74
CA ILE A 241 2.43 12.69 -3.51
C ILE A 241 2.99 11.95 -2.28
N PRO A 242 3.84 12.61 -1.46
CA PRO A 242 4.28 12.04 -0.20
C PRO A 242 3.10 11.73 0.73
N GLY A 243 3.13 10.61 1.44
CA GLY A 243 2.00 10.12 2.24
C GLY A 243 1.71 10.95 3.50
N SER A 244 2.67 11.75 3.98
CA SER A 244 2.49 12.64 5.12
C SER A 244 3.40 13.87 5.02
N GLN A 245 3.11 14.89 5.84
CA GLN A 245 3.98 16.07 5.97
C GLN A 245 5.35 15.74 6.57
N LEU A 246 5.46 14.73 7.44
CA LEU A 246 6.75 14.30 7.96
C LEU A 246 7.59 13.70 6.83
N ILE A 247 7.03 12.73 6.10
CA ILE A 247 7.69 12.08 4.95
C ILE A 247 8.08 13.12 3.91
N TYR A 248 7.21 14.08 3.61
CA TYR A 248 7.52 15.14 2.66
C TYR A 248 8.75 15.95 3.12
N ARG A 249 8.79 16.37 4.39
CA ARG A 249 9.93 17.12 4.93
C ARG A 249 11.22 16.29 4.95
N GLU A 250 11.14 15.00 5.25
CA GLU A 250 12.29 14.10 5.22
C GLU A 250 12.81 13.90 3.80
N ALA A 251 11.91 13.70 2.83
CA ALA A 251 12.28 13.63 1.42
C ALA A 251 12.94 14.92 0.90
N ILE A 252 12.52 16.10 1.38
CA ILE A 252 13.20 17.36 1.07
C ILE A 252 14.63 17.33 1.63
N LYS A 253 14.81 16.94 2.90
CA LYS A 253 16.13 16.89 3.54
C LYS A 253 17.10 15.92 2.87
N GLU A 254 16.59 14.81 2.33
CA GLU A 254 17.39 13.82 1.60
C GLU A 254 17.67 14.20 0.13
N GLY A 255 17.15 15.33 -0.36
CA GLY A 255 17.29 15.72 -1.78
C GLY A 255 16.44 14.85 -2.74
N ILE A 256 15.54 14.02 -2.20
CA ILE A 256 14.63 13.18 -2.98
C ILE A 256 13.69 14.05 -3.79
N ILE A 257 13.11 15.09 -3.18
CA ILE A 257 12.17 15.99 -3.86
C ILE A 257 12.84 16.72 -5.02
N GLU A 258 14.08 17.20 -4.84
CA GLU A 258 14.87 17.83 -5.90
C GLU A 258 15.09 16.85 -7.07
N THR A 259 15.52 15.63 -6.76
CA THR A 259 15.71 14.56 -7.77
C THR A 259 14.43 14.29 -8.57
N LEU A 260 13.28 14.26 -7.92
CA LEU A 260 12.00 14.02 -8.58
C LEU A 260 11.59 15.21 -9.47
N ILE A 261 11.81 16.45 -9.01
CA ILE A 261 11.55 17.67 -9.80
C ILE A 261 12.47 17.73 -11.03
N ASP A 262 13.76 17.43 -10.86
CA ASP A 262 14.74 17.39 -11.95
C ASP A 262 14.35 16.38 -13.05
N ALA A 263 13.74 15.27 -12.66
CA ALA A 263 13.20 14.28 -13.60
C ALA A 263 11.92 14.76 -14.32
N GLY A 264 11.29 15.85 -13.87
CA GLY A 264 10.07 16.40 -14.43
C GLY A 264 8.78 16.01 -13.69
N ALA A 265 8.89 15.53 -12.44
CA ALA A 265 7.72 15.21 -11.62
C ALA A 265 7.00 16.47 -11.12
N VAL A 266 5.68 16.39 -11.04
CA VAL A 266 4.85 17.34 -10.28
C VAL A 266 4.66 16.79 -8.86
N ILE A 267 5.07 17.56 -7.87
CA ILE A 267 4.95 17.17 -6.46
C ILE A 267 3.67 17.76 -5.86
N GLY A 268 2.78 16.91 -5.36
CA GLY A 268 1.53 17.32 -4.71
C GLY A 268 1.63 17.38 -3.19
N PRO A 269 0.69 18.08 -2.52
CA PRO A 269 0.60 18.08 -1.07
C PRO A 269 0.14 16.69 -0.55
N PRO A 270 0.59 16.26 0.64
CA PRO A 270 0.17 14.99 1.24
C PRO A 270 -1.34 14.84 1.34
N CYS A 271 -1.91 13.93 0.55
CA CYS A 271 -3.33 13.60 0.52
C CYS A 271 -3.56 12.28 -0.24
N CYS A 272 -4.81 11.78 -0.25
CA CYS A 272 -5.18 10.56 -0.98
C CYS A 272 -5.46 10.79 -2.48
N GLY A 273 -5.23 11.98 -3.04
CA GLY A 273 -5.51 12.22 -4.47
C GLY A 273 -4.55 11.43 -5.37
N PRO A 274 -4.96 10.90 -6.53
CA PRO A 274 -6.30 10.90 -7.11
C PRO A 274 -7.13 9.63 -6.79
N CYS A 275 -6.88 8.93 -5.67
CA CYS A 275 -7.45 7.61 -5.38
C CYS A 275 -8.99 7.52 -5.50
N LEU A 276 -9.72 8.61 -5.27
CA LEU A 276 -11.19 8.67 -5.33
C LEU A 276 -11.68 9.60 -6.45
N GLY A 277 -10.87 9.82 -7.49
CA GLY A 277 -11.19 10.74 -8.59
C GLY A 277 -11.17 12.22 -8.17
N GLY A 278 -10.48 12.54 -7.07
CA GLY A 278 -10.39 13.90 -6.54
C GLY A 278 -8.95 14.35 -6.34
N HIS A 279 -8.72 15.66 -6.47
CA HIS A 279 -7.39 16.28 -6.39
C HIS A 279 -6.43 15.82 -7.51
N ILE A 280 -5.30 16.52 -7.69
CA ILE A 280 -4.35 16.44 -8.82
C ILE A 280 -4.22 15.05 -9.48
N GLY A 281 -4.23 15.02 -10.82
CA GLY A 281 -4.06 13.79 -11.60
C GLY A 281 -5.35 13.04 -11.95
N VAL A 282 -6.49 13.76 -12.04
CA VAL A 282 -7.75 13.21 -12.55
C VAL A 282 -7.60 12.82 -14.02
N LEU A 283 -7.94 11.58 -14.35
CA LEU A 283 -7.79 11.04 -15.71
C LEU A 283 -8.97 11.43 -16.61
N ALA A 284 -8.65 11.80 -17.85
CA ALA A 284 -9.62 12.08 -18.90
C ALA A 284 -10.07 10.80 -19.63
N GLU A 285 -11.00 10.96 -20.59
CA GLU A 285 -11.47 9.87 -21.43
C GLU A 285 -10.33 9.25 -22.24
N GLY A 286 -10.15 7.92 -22.13
CA GLY A 286 -9.15 7.17 -22.89
C GLY A 286 -7.73 7.23 -22.34
N GLU A 287 -7.46 8.02 -21.29
CA GLU A 287 -6.14 8.09 -20.68
C GLU A 287 -5.79 6.83 -19.90
N ARG A 288 -4.49 6.48 -19.93
CA ARG A 288 -3.89 5.36 -19.23
C ARG A 288 -2.94 5.83 -18.15
N ALA A 289 -3.10 5.28 -16.95
CA ALA A 289 -2.19 5.54 -15.85
C ALA A 289 -1.62 4.26 -15.23
N ILE A 290 -0.34 4.30 -14.86
CA ILE A 290 0.23 3.35 -13.88
C ILE A 290 0.30 4.04 -12.52
N SER A 291 -0.10 3.34 -11.46
CA SER A 291 -0.37 3.93 -10.16
C SER A 291 0.14 3.03 -9.03
N THR A 292 0.73 3.63 -8.00
CA THR A 292 1.12 2.92 -6.77
C THR A 292 0.00 2.89 -5.72
N THR A 293 -1.25 3.10 -6.15
CA THR A 293 -2.46 2.97 -5.32
C THR A 293 -2.91 1.51 -5.22
N ASN A 294 -4.02 1.26 -4.53
CA ASN A 294 -4.57 -0.07 -4.27
C ASN A 294 -5.78 -0.46 -5.13
N ARG A 295 -6.39 0.48 -5.88
CA ARG A 295 -7.62 0.23 -6.64
C ARG A 295 -7.55 0.77 -8.06
N ASN A 296 -8.04 -0.01 -9.00
CA ASN A 296 -8.12 0.32 -10.43
C ASN A 296 -9.49 0.03 -11.05
N PHE A 297 -10.55 0.07 -10.23
CA PHE A 297 -11.93 -0.07 -10.71
C PHE A 297 -12.29 1.03 -11.74
N ILE A 298 -13.35 0.79 -12.50
CA ILE A 298 -13.87 1.74 -13.50
C ILE A 298 -14.11 3.11 -12.86
N GLY A 299 -13.56 4.18 -13.46
CA GLY A 299 -13.72 5.56 -12.99
C GLY A 299 -13.00 5.89 -11.69
N ARG A 300 -12.10 5.03 -11.20
CA ARG A 300 -11.46 5.21 -9.89
C ARG A 300 -10.62 6.48 -9.76
N MET A 301 -9.90 6.85 -10.82
CA MET A 301 -9.04 8.04 -10.87
C MET A 301 -9.60 9.16 -11.76
N GLY A 302 -10.86 9.08 -12.20
CA GLY A 302 -11.45 10.07 -13.10
C GLY A 302 -12.51 9.49 -14.02
N HIS A 303 -12.36 9.70 -15.33
CA HIS A 303 -13.35 9.31 -16.30
C HIS A 303 -13.58 7.77 -16.35
N PRO A 304 -14.82 7.26 -16.49
CA PRO A 304 -15.08 5.81 -16.54
C PRO A 304 -14.35 5.04 -17.65
N LYS A 305 -13.96 5.73 -18.73
CA LYS A 305 -13.17 5.15 -19.83
C LYS A 305 -11.65 5.32 -19.69
N SER A 306 -11.17 5.83 -18.56
CA SER A 306 -9.74 5.81 -18.24
C SER A 306 -9.33 4.42 -17.75
N GLU A 307 -8.09 4.05 -17.99
CA GLU A 307 -7.52 2.76 -17.58
C GLU A 307 -6.44 2.98 -16.51
N VAL A 308 -6.50 2.21 -15.42
CA VAL A 308 -5.54 2.29 -14.32
C VAL A 308 -4.87 0.94 -14.14
N TYR A 309 -3.54 0.95 -14.10
CA TYR A 309 -2.69 -0.19 -13.82
C TYR A 309 -2.05 0.00 -12.44
N LEU A 310 -1.97 -1.05 -11.63
CA LEU A 310 -1.33 -0.97 -10.32
C LEU A 310 0.04 -1.64 -10.35
N ALA A 311 1.04 -0.98 -9.78
CA ALA A 311 2.41 -1.50 -9.72
C ALA A 311 3.17 -0.97 -8.50
N SER A 312 4.39 -1.47 -8.27
CA SER A 312 5.32 -0.95 -7.28
C SER A 312 5.90 0.42 -7.69
N PRO A 313 6.42 1.22 -6.74
CA PRO A 313 7.08 2.50 -7.05
C PRO A 313 8.24 2.37 -8.03
N ILE A 314 8.99 1.27 -7.97
CA ILE A 314 10.11 0.98 -8.85
C ILE A 314 9.63 0.87 -10.30
N ILE A 315 8.58 0.08 -10.55
CA ILE A 315 8.03 -0.10 -11.90
C ILE A 315 7.35 1.18 -12.38
N ALA A 316 6.60 1.87 -11.51
CA ALA A 316 5.99 3.15 -11.86
C ALA A 316 7.07 4.18 -12.29
N ALA A 317 8.16 4.29 -11.54
CA ALA A 317 9.26 5.20 -11.85
C ALA A 317 9.96 4.85 -13.18
N ALA A 318 10.24 3.57 -13.44
CA ALA A 318 10.83 3.14 -14.72
C ALA A 318 9.88 3.43 -15.89
N SER A 319 8.60 3.13 -15.71
CA SER A 319 7.55 3.40 -16.69
C SER A 319 7.39 4.89 -16.99
N ALA A 320 7.66 5.78 -16.02
CA ALA A 320 7.62 7.22 -16.25
C ALA A 320 8.71 7.71 -17.21
N VAL A 321 9.91 7.11 -17.14
CA VAL A 321 11.03 7.44 -18.04
C VAL A 321 10.77 6.90 -19.45
N LEU A 322 10.19 5.70 -19.56
CA LEU A 322 9.98 5.02 -20.84
C LEU A 322 8.67 5.43 -21.55
N GLY A 323 7.70 5.96 -20.82
CA GLY A 323 6.39 6.36 -21.36
C GLY A 323 5.44 5.18 -21.64
N CYS A 324 5.84 3.98 -21.23
CA CYS A 324 5.04 2.75 -21.29
C CYS A 324 5.31 1.90 -20.03
N ILE A 325 4.46 0.91 -19.77
CA ILE A 325 4.67 -0.01 -18.62
C ILE A 325 5.91 -0.87 -18.89
N ALA A 326 6.95 -0.65 -18.08
CA ALA A 326 8.26 -1.27 -18.25
C ALA A 326 9.05 -1.30 -16.94
N GLY A 327 10.11 -2.14 -16.90
CA GLY A 327 10.94 -2.35 -15.71
C GLY A 327 12.28 -1.60 -15.73
N PRO A 328 13.00 -1.54 -14.59
CA PRO A 328 14.36 -0.97 -14.53
C PRO A 328 15.38 -1.64 -15.46
N GLU A 329 15.16 -2.91 -15.83
CA GLU A 329 16.00 -3.68 -16.75
C GLU A 329 16.02 -3.06 -18.18
N GLU A 330 15.05 -2.20 -18.51
CA GLU A 330 14.88 -1.58 -19.82
C GLU A 330 15.41 -0.12 -19.89
N LEU A 331 16.03 0.39 -18.82
CA LEU A 331 16.51 1.79 -18.67
C LEU A 331 17.99 2.03 -19.00
#